data_AF-A0A1S8WQG3-F1
#
_entry.id   AF-A0A1S8WQG3-F1
#
_cell.length_a   1.000
_cell.length_b   1.000
_cell.length_c   1.000
_cell.angle_alpha   90.00
_cell.angle_beta   90.00
_cell.angle_gamma   90.00
#
_symmetry.space_group_name_H-M   'P 1'
#
loop_
_entity.id
_entity.type
_entity.pdbx_description
1 polymer ?
#
loop_
_entity_poly.entity_id
_entity_poly.type
_entity_poly.pdbx_seq_one_letter_code
_entity_poly.pdbx_strand_id
1 'polypeptide(L)'
;HHCKATPMTDLRFLRLEELLEAFPNVLMNIDIKQDDDRLIQRVAELLQKFHREDLTVWGSFSSVVAAKLQQANPRIKRFFPLEPVLWMFAGYFFGFLPFMSLPYDYLELPLICAF
;
A
#
# COMPACT_ATOMS: atom_id res chain seq x y z
N HIS A 1 22.94 22.40 9.55
CA HIS A 1 22.67 21.25 10.43
C HIS A 1 23.12 19.96 9.73
N HIS A 2 24.36 19.53 9.96
CA HIS A 2 24.94 18.35 9.32
C HIS A 2 24.45 17.07 10.01
N CYS A 3 23.66 16.25 9.32
CA CYS A 3 23.41 14.87 9.72
C CYS A 3 24.70 14.07 9.58
N LYS A 4 25.30 13.68 10.72
CA LYS A 4 26.33 12.64 10.76
C LYS A 4 25.62 11.28 10.78
N ALA A 5 25.91 10.43 9.80
CA ALA A 5 25.52 9.04 9.84
C ALA A 5 26.39 8.33 10.89
N THR A 6 25.79 7.97 12.02
CA THR A 6 26.41 7.14 13.07
C THR A 6 26.54 5.70 12.55
N PRO A 7 27.65 4.99 12.81
CA PRO A 7 27.81 3.60 12.36
C PRO A 7 26.71 2.72 12.94
N MET A 8 26.03 2.00 12.06
CA MET A 8 24.78 1.29 12.32
C MET A 8 25.08 -0.05 13.01
N THR A 9 25.08 -0.08 14.34
CA THR A 9 25.12 -1.31 15.13
C THR A 9 23.71 -1.93 15.17
N ASP A 10 23.58 -3.16 14.65
CA ASP A 10 22.36 -3.99 14.62
C ASP A 10 21.14 -3.45 13.86
N LEU A 11 21.16 -3.59 12.53
CA LEU A 11 19.96 -3.57 11.70
C LEU A 11 19.10 -4.80 12.00
N ARG A 12 18.12 -4.66 12.90
CA ARG A 12 17.09 -5.67 13.15
C ARG A 12 15.85 -5.37 12.33
N PHE A 13 15.16 -6.40 11.85
CA PHE A 13 13.84 -6.23 11.24
C PHE A 13 12.86 -5.74 12.30
N LEU A 14 12.39 -4.50 12.18
CA LEU A 14 11.35 -3.95 13.04
C LEU A 14 10.02 -4.62 12.74
N ARG A 15 9.23 -4.84 13.80
CA ARG A 15 7.84 -5.24 13.64
C ARG A 15 7.01 -4.02 13.25
N LEU A 16 5.97 -4.25 12.45
CA LEU A 16 5.02 -3.18 12.10
C LEU A 16 4.42 -2.54 13.36
N GLU A 17 4.12 -3.34 14.38
CA GLU A 17 3.59 -2.85 15.67
C GLU A 17 4.51 -1.81 16.31
N GLU A 18 5.82 -2.10 16.38
CA GLU A 18 6.83 -1.21 16.97
C GLU A 18 7.00 0.08 16.15
N LEU A 19 6.92 -0.05 14.82
CA LEU A 19 7.00 1.10 13.91
C LEU A 19 5.78 2.03 14.08
N LEU A 20 4.58 1.45 14.18
CA LEU A 20 3.35 2.21 14.36
C LEU A 20 3.31 2.90 15.73
N GLU A 21 3.85 2.27 16.77
CA GLU A 21 3.98 2.84 18.11
C GLU A 21 5.01 3.98 18.16
N ALA A 22 6.16 3.80 17.51
CA ALA A 22 7.23 4.82 17.50
C ALA A 22 6.85 6.08 16.72
N PHE A 23 6.01 5.97 15.68
CA PHE A 23 5.71 7.07 14.76
C PHE A 23 4.22 7.35 14.59
N PRO A 24 3.46 7.70 15.64
CA PRO A 24 1.99 7.73 15.63
C PRO A 24 1.35 8.63 14.56
N ASN A 25 2.00 9.74 14.20
CA ASN A 25 1.44 10.78 13.31
C ASN A 25 2.08 10.82 11.91
N VAL A 26 2.82 9.78 11.53
CA VAL A 26 3.53 9.73 10.23
C VAL A 26 2.66 9.08 9.17
N LEU A 27 2.61 9.65 7.97
CA LEU A 27 1.95 8.99 6.83
C LEU A 27 2.79 7.79 6.38
N MET A 28 2.16 6.63 6.23
CA MET A 28 2.84 5.39 5.86
C MET A 28 2.19 4.73 4.65
N ASN A 29 3.02 4.20 3.74
CA ASN A 29 2.57 3.35 2.65
C ASN A 29 3.01 1.91 2.92
N ILE A 30 2.05 0.97 2.96
CA ILE A 30 2.28 -0.45 3.26
C ILE A 30 1.91 -1.28 2.02
N ASP A 31 2.92 -1.89 1.40
CA ASP A 31 2.75 -2.83 0.28
C ASP A 31 2.76 -4.29 0.77
N ILE A 32 1.63 -4.97 0.63
CA ILE A 32 1.46 -6.37 0.99
C ILE A 32 1.69 -7.24 -0.24
N LYS A 33 2.83 -7.91 -0.30
CA LYS A 33 3.24 -8.73 -1.46
C LYS A 33 2.78 -10.18 -1.41
N GLN A 34 2.42 -10.70 -0.24
CA GLN A 34 1.98 -12.09 -0.06
C GLN A 34 0.47 -12.19 0.02
N ASP A 35 -0.07 -13.22 -0.62
CA ASP A 35 -1.46 -13.63 -0.47
C ASP A 35 -1.62 -14.51 0.79
N ASP A 36 -1.64 -13.86 1.95
CA ASP A 36 -1.91 -14.50 3.25
C ASP A 36 -3.02 -13.74 3.98
N ASP A 37 -4.18 -14.39 4.09
CA ASP A 37 -5.36 -13.83 4.73
C ASP A 37 -5.11 -13.48 6.21
N ARG A 38 -4.29 -14.27 6.91
CA ARG A 38 -3.95 -14.03 8.31
C ARG A 38 -3.08 -12.78 8.44
N LEU A 39 -2.14 -12.60 7.51
CA LEU A 39 -1.30 -11.40 7.47
C LEU A 39 -2.16 -10.16 7.22
N ILE A 40 -3.04 -10.22 6.23
CA ILE A 40 -3.95 -9.12 5.86
C ILE A 40 -4.82 -8.73 7.06
N GLN A 41 -5.48 -9.70 7.68
CA GLN A 41 -6.30 -9.46 8.87
C GLN A 41 -5.49 -8.88 10.02
N ARG A 42 -4.29 -9.42 10.27
CA ARG A 42 -3.46 -8.95 11.37
C ARG A 42 -3.00 -7.50 11.16
N VAL A 43 -2.63 -7.13 9.94
CA VAL A 43 -2.29 -5.74 9.61
C VAL A 43 -3.51 -4.84 9.77
N ALA A 44 -4.70 -5.28 9.34
CA ALA A 44 -5.95 -4.53 9.51
C ALA A 44 -6.25 -4.25 10.99
N GLU A 45 -6.15 -5.27 11.85
CA GLU A 45 -6.33 -5.17 13.29
C GLU A 45 -5.34 -4.18 13.92
N LEU A 46 -4.08 -4.19 13.48
CA LEU A 46 -3.07 -3.26 13.97
C LEU A 46 -3.39 -1.82 13.59
N LEU A 47 -3.73 -1.57 12.33
CA LEU A 47 -4.10 -0.24 11.87
C LEU A 47 -5.34 0.30 12.61
N GLN A 48 -6.31 -0.58 12.89
CA GLN A 48 -7.48 -0.23 13.70
C GLN A 48 -7.12 0.03 15.16
N LYS A 49 -6.28 -0.82 15.78
CA LYS A 49 -5.83 -0.68 17.17
C LYS A 49 -5.08 0.62 17.42
N PHE A 50 -4.27 1.06 16.46
CA PHE A 50 -3.53 2.32 16.55
C PHE A 50 -4.33 3.52 16.00
N HIS A 51 -5.57 3.33 15.51
CA HIS A 51 -6.41 4.37 14.90
C HIS A 51 -5.75 5.09 13.71
N ARG A 52 -5.08 4.33 12.83
CA ARG A 52 -4.28 4.87 11.71
C ARG A 52 -4.83 4.56 10.33
N GLU A 53 -6.12 4.28 10.26
CA GLU A 53 -6.81 3.94 9.01
C GLU A 53 -6.76 5.09 8.00
N ASP A 54 -6.78 6.35 8.48
CA ASP A 54 -6.78 7.56 7.64
C ASP A 54 -5.37 8.06 7.26
N LEU A 55 -4.35 7.66 8.03
CA LEU A 55 -2.95 8.08 7.86
C LEU A 55 -2.10 7.03 7.13
N THR A 56 -2.65 5.84 6.93
CA THR A 56 -1.96 4.73 6.27
C THR A 56 -2.61 4.48 4.93
N VAL A 57 -1.80 4.43 3.89
CA VAL A 57 -2.19 3.88 2.60
C VAL A 57 -1.67 2.45 2.57
N TRP A 58 -2.51 1.50 2.17
CA TRP A 58 -2.09 0.12 2.01
C TRP A 58 -2.61 -0.47 0.70
N GLY A 59 -1.91 -1.48 0.20
CA GLY A 59 -2.30 -2.07 -1.07
C GLY A 59 -1.43 -3.25 -1.42
N SER A 60 -1.68 -3.78 -2.60
CA SER A 60 -0.91 -4.86 -3.17
C SER A 60 -0.93 -4.77 -4.68
N PHE A 61 0.16 -5.20 -5.32
CA PHE A 61 0.21 -5.36 -6.76
C PHE A 61 -0.70 -6.49 -7.27
N SER A 62 -1.01 -7.49 -6.44
CA SER A 62 -1.92 -8.58 -6.79
C SER A 62 -3.37 -8.13 -6.66
N SER A 63 -4.16 -8.24 -7.73
CA SER A 63 -5.59 -7.89 -7.70
C SER A 63 -6.38 -8.77 -6.74
N VAL A 64 -5.97 -10.03 -6.55
CA VAL A 64 -6.55 -10.94 -5.55
C VAL A 64 -6.36 -10.41 -4.13
N VAL A 65 -5.14 -9.98 -3.82
CA VAL A 65 -4.80 -9.42 -2.49
C VAL A 65 -5.48 -8.06 -2.30
N ALA A 66 -5.52 -7.22 -3.34
CA ALA A 66 -6.24 -5.94 -3.29
C ALA A 66 -7.75 -6.10 -3.02
N ALA A 67 -8.37 -7.14 -3.58
CA ALA A 67 -9.77 -7.47 -3.29
C ALA A 67 -9.96 -7.97 -1.85
N LYS A 68 -9.04 -8.79 -1.35
CA LYS A 68 -9.06 -9.26 0.06
C LYS A 68 -8.86 -8.10 1.04
N LEU A 69 -7.98 -7.16 0.73
CA LEU A 69 -7.77 -5.93 1.51
C LEU A 69 -9.03 -5.07 1.57
N GLN A 70 -9.77 -4.97 0.46
CA GLN A 70 -11.06 -4.28 0.43
C GLN A 70 -12.08 -4.91 1.37
N GLN A 71 -12.15 -6.24 1.40
CA GLN A 71 -13.05 -6.97 2.28
C GLN A 71 -12.63 -6.86 3.75
N ALA A 72 -11.33 -6.83 4.01
CA ALA A 72 -10.79 -6.74 5.36
C ALA A 72 -11.07 -5.39 6.03
N ASN A 73 -10.84 -4.27 5.33
CA ASN A 73 -11.21 -2.96 5.84
C ASN A 73 -11.47 -1.94 4.71
N PRO A 74 -12.73 -1.56 4.46
CA PRO A 74 -13.07 -0.61 3.40
C PRO A 74 -12.73 0.84 3.73
N ARG A 75 -12.35 1.17 4.98
CA ARG A 75 -12.05 2.54 5.41
C ARG A 75 -10.65 3.00 5.01
N ILE A 76 -9.72 2.08 4.80
CA ILE A 76 -8.32 2.40 4.54
C ILE A 76 -8.13 2.72 3.05
N LYS A 77 -7.42 3.82 2.76
CA LYS A 77 -7.14 4.26 1.38
C LYS A 77 -6.23 3.25 0.68
N ARG A 78 -6.55 2.96 -0.58
CA ARG A 78 -5.86 1.93 -1.39
C ARG A 78 -5.20 2.52 -2.61
N PHE A 79 -4.01 2.02 -2.93
CA PHE A 79 -3.33 2.32 -4.19
C PHE A 79 -3.68 1.32 -5.30
N PHE A 80 -3.41 1.72 -6.52
CA PHE A 80 -3.82 1.05 -7.76
C PHE A 80 -3.20 -0.35 -7.96
N PRO A 81 -3.99 -1.45 -8.09
CA PRO A 81 -3.45 -2.77 -8.44
C PRO A 81 -3.09 -2.87 -9.93
N LEU A 82 -2.27 -3.85 -10.31
CA LEU A 82 -1.68 -3.95 -11.67
C LEU A 82 -2.73 -4.09 -12.80
N GLU A 83 -3.81 -4.82 -12.54
CA GLU A 83 -4.83 -5.18 -13.54
C GLU A 83 -5.54 -3.96 -14.15
N PRO A 84 -6.09 -3.02 -13.37
CA PRO A 84 -6.67 -1.82 -13.94
C PRO A 84 -5.62 -0.87 -14.54
N VAL A 85 -4.33 -0.94 -14.15
CA VAL A 85 -3.26 -0.14 -14.80
C VAL A 85 -3.16 -0.55 -16.27
N LEU A 86 -3.21 -1.85 -16.55
CA LEU A 86 -3.20 -2.36 -17.93
C LEU A 86 -4.42 -1.89 -18.72
N TRP A 87 -5.61 -1.91 -18.11
CA TRP A 87 -6.83 -1.36 -18.73
C TRP A 87 -6.74 0.14 -18.97
N MET A 88 -6.13 0.90 -18.06
CA MET A 88 -5.86 2.32 -18.23
C MET A 88 -4.93 2.58 -19.42
N PHE A 89 -3.84 1.81 -19.58
CA PHE A 89 -2.96 1.90 -20.75
C PHE A 89 -3.67 1.52 -22.06
N ALA A 90 -4.51 0.48 -22.05
CA ALA A 90 -5.33 0.14 -23.20
C ALA A 90 -6.32 1.29 -23.53
N GLY A 91 -7.01 1.83 -22.53
CA GLY A 91 -7.90 2.98 -22.66
C GLY A 91 -7.22 4.23 -23.20
N TYR A 92 -5.98 4.47 -22.79
CA TYR A 92 -5.14 5.51 -23.36
C TYR A 92 -4.84 5.26 -24.85
N PHE A 93 -4.46 4.03 -25.22
CA PHE A 93 -4.14 3.68 -26.60
C PHE A 93 -5.35 3.77 -27.55
N PHE A 94 -6.53 3.34 -27.08
CA PHE A 94 -7.77 3.36 -27.85
C PHE A 94 -8.54 4.70 -27.73
N GLY A 95 -8.10 5.62 -26.87
CA GLY A 95 -8.74 6.92 -26.67
C GLY A 95 -10.05 6.90 -25.87
N PHE A 96 -10.39 5.80 -25.19
CA PHE A 96 -11.59 5.71 -24.34
C PHE A 96 -11.34 6.01 -22.86
N LEU A 97 -10.12 6.39 -22.49
CA LEU A 97 -9.74 6.77 -21.13
C LEU A 97 -10.72 7.75 -20.43
N PRO A 98 -11.25 8.83 -21.06
CA PRO A 98 -12.15 9.75 -20.37
C PRO A 98 -13.51 9.15 -19.99
N PHE A 99 -13.83 7.95 -20.49
CA PHE A 99 -15.08 7.25 -20.18
C PHE A 99 -14.90 6.18 -19.08
N MET A 100 -13.68 5.97 -18.59
CA MET A 100 -13.40 5.03 -17.50
C MET A 100 -13.42 5.72 -16.14
N SER A 101 -14.21 5.18 -15.21
CA SER A 101 -14.09 5.53 -13.80
C SER A 101 -12.87 4.83 -13.19
N LEU A 102 -11.96 5.60 -12.59
CA LEU A 102 -10.78 5.10 -11.87
C LEU A 102 -11.07 5.18 -10.36
N PRO A 103 -11.54 4.10 -9.70
CA PRO A 103 -12.04 4.15 -8.32
C PRO A 103 -10.94 4.10 -7.25
N TYR A 104 -9.75 4.64 -7.54
CA TYR A 104 -8.56 4.51 -6.69
C TYR A 104 -8.02 5.87 -6.25
N ASP A 105 -7.62 5.97 -4.98
CA ASP A 105 -7.24 7.23 -4.33
C ASP A 105 -5.84 7.72 -4.74
N TYR A 106 -4.92 6.80 -5.01
CA TYR A 106 -3.54 7.09 -5.37
C TYR A 106 -3.05 6.24 -6.55
N LEU A 107 -2.50 6.91 -7.57
CA LEU A 107 -1.87 6.28 -8.72
C LEU A 107 -0.40 5.97 -8.41
N GLU A 108 -0.16 4.92 -7.63
CA GLU A 108 1.19 4.38 -7.46
C GLU A 108 1.42 3.33 -8.56
N LEU A 109 2.14 3.72 -9.62
CA LEU A 109 2.47 2.80 -10.69
C LEU A 109 3.60 1.86 -10.25
N PRO A 110 3.42 0.53 -10.29
CA PRO A 110 4.53 -0.40 -10.18
C PRO A 110 5.53 -0.10 -11.29
N LEU A 111 6.74 0.34 -10.90
CA LEU A 111 7.86 0.40 -11.81
C LEU A 111 8.31 -1.04 -12.09
N ILE A 112 7.73 -1.64 -13.13
CA ILE A 112 8.24 -2.88 -13.68
C ILE A 112 9.53 -2.52 -14.43
N CYS A 113 10.66 -2.60 -13.74
CA CYS A 113 11.97 -2.65 -14.40
C CYS A 113 12.10 -4.01 -15.09
N ALA A 114 11.61 -4.12 -16.32
CA ALA A 114 11.97 -5.20 -17.22
C ALA A 114 13.10 -4.70 -18.12
N PHE A 115 14.34 -5.04 -17.76
CA PHE A 115 15.52 -4.93 -18.64
C PHE A 115 16.26 -6.27 -18.62
#